data_AF-A0A9N7Q8R0-F1
#
_entry.id   AF-A0A9N7Q8R0-F1
#
_cell.length_a   1.000
_cell.length_b   1.000
_cell.length_c   1.000
_cell.angle_alpha   90.00
_cell.angle_beta   90.00
_cell.angle_gamma   90.00
#
_symmetry.space_group_name_H-M   'P 1'
#
loop_
_entity.id
_entity.type
_entity.pdbx_description
1 polymer ?
#
loop_
_entity_poly.entity_id
_entity_poly.type
_entity_poly.pdbx_seq_one_letter_code
_entity_poly.pdbx_strand_id
1 'polypeptide(L)'
;MMESHRRAGYYEFKAYTQPLSNGKHQGFVLVRQHTLVGMQQSVFRAGRPSMAEADAFALAEARVDDLIVLIGSGRLPKATPVPPR
;
A
#
# COMPACT_ATOMS: atom_id res chain seq x y z
N MET A 1 -25.51 -4.97 15.32
CA MET A 1 -24.87 -3.64 15.28
C MET A 1 -23.37 -3.79 15.60
N MET A 2 -22.54 -4.18 14.64
CA MET A 2 -21.09 -4.42 14.88
C MET A 2 -20.18 -4.04 13.69
N GLU A 3 -20.72 -3.38 12.65
CA GLU A 3 -19.91 -2.92 11.50
C GLU A 3 -19.28 -1.54 11.73
N SER A 4 -19.88 -0.70 12.57
CA SER A 4 -19.48 0.71 12.69
C SER A 4 -18.10 0.92 13.34
N HIS A 5 -17.68 0.03 14.24
CA HIS A 5 -16.40 0.17 14.95
C HIS A 5 -15.18 -0.26 14.12
N ARG A 6 -15.37 -1.13 13.11
CA ARG A 6 -14.26 -1.52 12.20
C ARG A 6 -13.86 -0.39 11.24
N ARG A 7 -14.73 0.60 11.03
CA ARG A 7 -14.51 1.76 10.15
C ARG A 7 -14.05 3.02 10.88
N ALA A 8 -14.23 3.11 12.20
CA ALA A 8 -13.75 4.23 12.99
C ALA A 8 -12.22 4.16 13.14
N GLY A 9 -11.51 5.06 12.46
CA GLY A 9 -10.06 5.02 12.38
C GLY A 9 -9.48 5.99 11.35
N TYR A 10 -8.17 5.90 11.15
CA TYR A 10 -7.48 6.61 10.07
C TYR A 10 -6.54 5.66 9.33
N TYR A 11 -6.16 6.06 8.12
CA TYR A 11 -5.23 5.33 7.28
C TYR A 11 -3.90 6.10 7.20
N GLU A 12 -2.79 5.39 7.35
CA GLU A 12 -1.45 5.88 7.00
C GLU A 12 -1.01 5.24 5.68
N PHE A 13 -0.48 6.05 4.77
CA PHE A 13 0.09 5.62 3.50
C PHE A 13 1.57 5.98 3.45
N LYS A 14 2.43 5.01 3.14
CA LYS A 14 3.87 5.22 2.93
C LYS A 14 4.30 4.62 1.60
N ALA A 15 4.69 5.48 0.66
CA ALA A 15 5.35 5.07 -0.57
C ALA A 15 6.82 4.74 -0.28
N TYR A 16 7.34 3.67 -0.87
CA TYR A 16 8.75 3.29 -0.77
C TYR A 16 9.15 2.44 -1.97
N THR A 17 10.46 2.31 -2.19
CA THR A 17 11.01 1.36 -3.17
C THR A 17 11.77 0.23 -2.47
N GLN A 18 11.85 -0.92 -3.12
CA GLN A 18 12.71 -2.02 -2.69
C GLN A 18 13.64 -2.40 -3.85
N PRO A 19 14.95 -2.56 -3.59
CA PRO A 19 15.88 -3.04 -4.60
C PRO A 19 15.60 -4.50 -4.93
N LEU A 20 15.77 -4.84 -6.20
CA LEU A 20 15.66 -6.19 -6.75
C LEU A 20 17.07 -6.73 -7.02
N SER A 21 17.19 -8.06 -7.14
CA SER A 21 18.47 -8.73 -7.40
C SER A 21 19.16 -8.31 -8.71
N ASN A 22 18.43 -7.70 -9.63
CA ASN A 22 18.96 -7.18 -10.90
C ASN A 22 19.43 -5.72 -10.85
N GLY A 23 19.58 -5.14 -9.65
CA GLY A 23 20.03 -3.75 -9.46
C GLY A 23 18.98 -2.69 -9.81
N LYS A 24 17.75 -3.10 -10.17
CA LYS A 24 16.61 -2.21 -10.40
C LYS A 24 15.68 -2.23 -9.18
N HIS A 25 14.64 -1.39 -9.21
CA HIS A 25 13.73 -1.19 -8.08
C HIS A 25 12.30 -1.63 -8.40
N GLN A 26 11.52 -1.86 -7.34
CA GLN A 26 10.07 -2.03 -7.37
C GLN A 26 9.43 -1.06 -6.37
N GLY A 27 8.45 -0.30 -6.84
CA GLY A 27 7.65 0.60 -6.00
C GLY A 27 6.58 -0.15 -5.21
N PHE A 28 6.33 0.29 -3.99
CA PHE A 28 5.31 -0.24 -3.09
C PHE A 28 4.65 0.87 -2.27
N VAL A 29 3.40 0.64 -1.89
CA VAL A 29 2.67 1.43 -0.89
C VAL A 29 2.34 0.55 0.30
N LEU A 30 2.81 0.97 1.46
CA LEU A 30 2.41 0.43 2.75
C LEU A 30 1.19 1.19 3.26
N VAL A 31 0.09 0.46 3.46
CA VAL A 31 -1.16 0.98 4.02
C VAL A 31 -1.34 0.41 5.42
N ARG A 32 -1.50 1.28 6.41
CA ARG A 32 -1.85 0.90 7.79
C ARG A 32 -3.20 1.49 8.15
N GLN A 33 -4.14 0.63 8.50
CA GLN A 33 -5.43 1.03 9.04
C GLN A 33 -5.34 1.01 10.56
N HIS A 34 -5.43 2.18 11.18
CA HIS A 34 -5.46 2.33 12.63
C HIS A 34 -6.91 2.43 13.09
N THR A 35 -7.36 1.44 13.86
CA THR A 35 -8.70 1.39 14.44
C THR A 35 -8.62 1.38 15.96
N LEU A 36 -9.75 1.55 16.65
CA LEU A 36 -9.83 1.43 18.11
C LEU A 36 -9.43 0.04 18.63
N VAL A 37 -9.52 -1.01 17.81
CA VAL A 37 -9.23 -2.40 18.18
C VAL A 37 -7.84 -2.87 17.76
N GLY A 38 -7.04 -1.98 17.14
CA GLY A 38 -5.68 -2.29 16.70
C GLY A 38 -5.37 -1.79 15.29
N MET A 39 -4.23 -2.25 14.76
CA MET A 39 -3.68 -1.83 13.48
C MET A 39 -3.65 -3.01 12.50
N GLN A 40 -4.16 -2.81 11.29
CA GLN A 40 -4.00 -3.75 10.17
C GLN A 40 -3.04 -3.17 9.14
N GLN A 41 -2.16 -4.00 8.61
CA GLN A 41 -1.16 -3.60 7.63
C GLN A 41 -1.36 -4.34 6.31
N SER A 42 -1.24 -3.63 5.19
CA SER A 42 -1.27 -4.19 3.84
C SER A 42 -0.22 -3.52 2.96
N VAL A 43 0.38 -4.28 2.05
CA VAL A 43 1.38 -3.77 1.10
C VAL A 43 0.83 -3.92 -0.30
N PHE A 44 0.99 -2.89 -1.13
CA PHE A 44 0.52 -2.86 -2.51
C PHE A 44 1.67 -2.54 -3.44
N ARG A 45 1.92 -3.40 -4.41
CA ARG A 45 2.87 -3.14 -5.48
C ARG A 45 2.38 -2.01 -6.38
N ALA A 46 3.29 -1.13 -6.78
CA ALA A 46 3.04 -0.04 -7.71
C ALA A 46 3.75 -0.28 -9.04
N GLY A 47 3.02 -0.25 -10.15
CA GLY A 47 3.58 -0.45 -11.48
C GLY A 47 4.22 -1.82 -11.71
N ARG A 48 5.12 -1.89 -12.70
CA ARG A 48 5.84 -3.11 -13.09
C ARG A 48 7.15 -3.25 -12.30
N PRO A 49 7.69 -4.47 -12.10
CA PRO A 49 9.01 -4.62 -11.50
C PRO A 49 10.11 -4.14 -12.43
N SER A 50 11.31 -3.96 -11.86
CA SER A 50 12.56 -3.73 -12.61
C SER A 50 12.59 -2.37 -13.32
N MET A 51 12.34 -1.30 -12.57
CA MET A 51 12.41 0.09 -13.03
C MET A 51 13.56 0.85 -12.35
N ALA A 52 13.89 2.05 -12.84
CA ALA A 52 14.78 2.93 -12.09
C ALA A 52 14.14 3.33 -10.75
N GLU A 53 14.95 3.64 -9.74
CA GLU A 53 14.46 3.97 -8.40
C GLU A 53 13.47 5.14 -8.41
N ALA A 54 13.82 6.24 -9.08
CA ALA A 54 12.98 7.43 -9.17
C ALA A 54 11.62 7.12 -9.82
N ASP A 55 11.62 6.37 -10.92
CA ASP A 55 10.37 5.97 -11.60
C ASP A 55 9.52 5.04 -10.73
N ALA A 56 10.17 4.11 -10.03
CA ALA A 56 9.50 3.21 -9.10
C ALA A 56 8.87 3.96 -7.91
N PHE A 57 9.54 4.99 -7.41
CA PHE A 57 9.02 5.83 -6.33
C PHE A 57 7.86 6.71 -6.82
N ALA A 58 8.00 7.37 -7.98
CA ALA A 58 6.92 8.18 -8.57
C ALA A 58 5.65 7.36 -8.82
N LEU A 59 5.80 6.11 -9.28
CA LEU A 59 4.66 5.20 -9.43
C LEU A 59 4.07 4.78 -8.07
N ALA A 60 4.89 4.64 -7.03
CA ALA A 60 4.41 4.36 -5.68
C ALA A 60 3.61 5.55 -5.11
N GLU A 61 4.06 6.79 -5.34
CA GLU A 61 3.31 8.00 -4.95
C GLU A 61 1.98 8.10 -5.68
N ALA A 62 1.95 7.97 -7.00
CA ALA A 62 0.70 7.96 -7.77
C ALA A 62 -0.26 6.85 -7.29
N ARG A 63 0.29 5.72 -6.84
CA ARG A 63 -0.49 4.60 -6.31
C ARG A 63 -1.14 4.91 -4.95
N VAL A 64 -0.61 5.87 -4.18
CA VAL A 64 -1.25 6.33 -2.93
C VAL A 64 -2.61 6.95 -3.25
N ASP A 65 -2.68 7.84 -4.23
CA ASP A 65 -3.92 8.53 -4.62
C ASP A 65 -5.00 7.53 -5.06
N ASP A 66 -4.63 6.55 -5.90
CA ASP A 66 -5.53 5.46 -6.30
C ASP A 66 -6.10 4.71 -5.09
N LEU A 67 -5.24 4.37 -4.12
CA LEU A 67 -5.63 3.60 -2.94
C LEU A 67 -6.54 4.41 -2.02
N ILE A 68 -6.31 5.71 -1.89
CA ILE A 68 -7.19 6.62 -1.13
C ILE A 68 -8.60 6.59 -1.74
N VAL A 69 -8.72 6.76 -3.07
CA VAL A 69 -10.02 6.73 -3.77
C VAL A 69 -10.70 5.37 -3.62
N LEU A 70 -9.96 4.28 -3.82
CA LEU A 70 -10.47 2.92 -3.71
C LEU A 70 -10.99 2.60 -2.30
N ILE A 71 -10.23 2.96 -1.26
CA ILE A 71 -10.63 2.79 0.15
C ILE A 71 -11.86 3.64 0.46
N GLY A 72 -11.89 4.91 0.03
CA GLY A 72 -13.05 5.79 0.20
C GLY A 72 -14.33 5.23 -0.43
N SER A 73 -14.20 4.50 -1.55
CA SER A 73 -15.31 3.81 -2.21
C SER A 73 -15.67 2.42 -1.62
N GLY A 74 -14.94 1.97 -0.59
CA GLY A 74 -15.12 0.66 0.04
C GLY A 74 -14.55 -0.52 -0.76
N ARG A 75 -13.69 -0.28 -1.75
CA ARG A 75 -13.13 -1.29 -2.66
C ARG A 75 -11.63 -1.41 -2.48
N LEU A 76 -11.19 -2.06 -1.40
CA LEU A 76 -9.75 -2.29 -1.19
C LEU A 76 -9.24 -3.37 -2.19
N PRO A 77 -8.20 -3.07 -2.99
CA PRO A 77 -7.60 -4.08 -3.87
C PRO A 77 -6.92 -5.19 -3.06
N LYS A 78 -6.58 -6.31 -3.71
CA LYS A 78 -5.87 -7.40 -3.06
C LYS A 78 -4.45 -6.95 -2.71
N ALA A 79 -4.07 -7.12 -1.45
CA ALA A 79 -2.70 -6.86 -1.00
C ALA A 79 -1.71 -7.76 -1.76
N THR A 80 -0.52 -7.22 -2.01
CA THR A 80 0.59 -7.98 -2.57
C THR A 80 1.06 -9.01 -1.54
N PRO A 81 1.16 -10.30 -1.89
CA PRO A 81 1.76 -11.28 -1.01
C PRO A 81 3.18 -10.85 -0.68
N VAL A 82 3.43 -10.57 0.59
CA VAL A 82 4.79 -10.40 1.10
C VAL A 82 5.25 -11.80 1.49
N PRO A 83 6.34 -12.33 0.92
CA PRO A 83 6.90 -13.59 1.39
C PRO A 83 7.16 -13.50 2.91
N PRO A 84 6.87 -14.53 3.70
CA PRO A 84 7.31 -14.55 5.09
C PRO A 84 8.83 -14.33 5.13
N ARG A 85 9.27 -13.42 5.99
CA ARG A 85 10.70 -13.20 6.27
C ARG A 85 11.26 -14.38 7.05
#